data_AF-A0A3D3Q924-F1
#
_entry.id   AF-A0A3D3Q924-F1
#
_cell.length_a   1.000
_cell.length_b   1.000
_cell.length_c   1.000
_cell.angle_alpha   90.00
_cell.angle_beta   90.00
_cell.angle_gamma   90.00
#
_symmetry.space_group_name_H-M   'P 1'
#
loop_
_entity.id
_entity.type
_entity.pdbx_description
1 polymer ?
#
loop_
_entity_poly.entity_id
_entity_poly.type
_entity_poly.pdbx_seq_one_letter_code
_entity_poly.pdbx_strand_id
1 'polypeptide(L)'
;MKKLTNADKILLIGALVYFIDTFLAWQRVCFGIGTFHACGSASAWNGSGGFLGILSALFALAVLAWTGMQVAGVNLNVGMPAARISQILVLGTLVFGILKFIIVLTNHPGYGAFIGVVLLLVIGYGAYMKMQEAGAGPVAPPGPAAPPPPPVA
;
A
#
# COMPACT_ATOMS: atom_id res chain seq x y z
N MET A 1 -13.18 -13.37 -17.35
CA MET A 1 -12.00 -12.69 -16.76
C MET A 1 -12.26 -11.20 -16.74
N LYS A 2 -12.31 -10.55 -15.57
CA LYS A 2 -12.34 -9.08 -15.51
C LYS A 2 -10.97 -8.57 -15.98
N LYS A 3 -10.92 -7.56 -16.84
CA LYS A 3 -9.65 -6.94 -17.23
C LYS A 3 -9.00 -6.37 -15.96
N LEU A 4 -7.76 -6.77 -15.68
CA LEU A 4 -6.94 -6.19 -14.62
C LEU A 4 -6.82 -4.68 -14.86
N THR A 5 -7.30 -3.87 -13.91
CA THR A 5 -7.09 -2.43 -13.99
C THR A 5 -5.62 -2.11 -13.73
N ASN A 6 -5.18 -0.92 -14.13
CA ASN A 6 -3.79 -0.51 -13.88
C ASN A 6 -3.54 -0.38 -12.37
N ALA A 7 -4.54 0.08 -11.61
CA ALA A 7 -4.44 0.17 -10.16
C ALA A 7 -4.25 -1.19 -9.48
N ASP A 8 -5.00 -2.23 -9.90
CA ASP A 8 -4.85 -3.58 -9.33
C ASP A 8 -3.46 -4.17 -9.59
N LYS A 9 -2.87 -3.91 -10.76
CA LYS A 9 -1.49 -4.33 -11.07
C LYS A 9 -0.47 -3.63 -10.17
N ILE A 10 -0.61 -2.31 -9.98
CA ILE A 10 0.28 -1.53 -9.12
C ILE A 10 0.19 -2.01 -7.68
N LEU A 11 -1.03 -2.26 -7.18
CA LEU A 11 -1.23 -2.77 -5.82
C LEU A 11 -0.64 -4.17 -5.62
N LEU A 12 -0.83 -5.09 -6.57
CA LEU A 12 -0.27 -6.44 -6.50
C LEU A 12 1.26 -6.41 -6.56
N ILE A 13 1.84 -5.73 -7.54
CA ILE A 13 3.30 -5.68 -7.69
C ILE A 13 3.90 -4.90 -6.53
N GLY A 14 3.34 -3.75 -6.17
CA GLY A 14 3.82 -2.90 -5.08
C GLY A 14 3.79 -3.61 -3.74
N ALA A 15 2.69 -4.27 -3.38
CA ALA A 15 2.59 -5.02 -2.13
C ALA A 15 3.51 -6.25 -2.09
N LEU A 16 3.73 -6.92 -3.22
CA LEU A 16 4.65 -8.06 -3.32
C LEU A 16 6.10 -7.62 -3.13
N VAL A 17 6.51 -6.57 -3.84
CA VAL A 17 7.88 -6.05 -3.76
C VAL A 17 8.12 -5.45 -2.37
N TYR A 18 7.14 -4.75 -1.78
CA TYR A 18 7.22 -4.28 -0.39
C TYR A 18 7.36 -5.43 0.59
N PHE A 19 6.59 -6.50 0.44
CA PHE A 19 6.71 -7.67 1.29
C PHE A 19 8.12 -8.28 1.23
N ILE A 20 8.71 -8.38 0.04
CA ILE A 20 10.10 -8.83 -0.12
C ILE A 20 11.08 -7.84 0.54
N ASP A 21 10.87 -6.54 0.35
CA ASP A 21 11.70 -5.49 0.97
C ASP A 21 11.72 -5.56 2.50
N THR A 22 10.65 -6.03 3.14
CA THR A 22 10.63 -6.18 4.61
C THR A 22 11.71 -7.12 5.16
N PHE A 23 12.24 -8.03 4.33
CA PHE A 23 13.34 -8.93 4.69
C PHE A 23 14.73 -8.29 4.53
N LEU A 24 14.84 -7.17 3.82
CA LEU A 24 16.11 -6.46 3.65
C LEU A 24 16.55 -5.79 4.94
N ALA A 25 17.81 -5.33 4.98
CA ALA A 25 18.36 -4.62 6.12
C ALA A 25 17.76 -3.22 6.26
N TRP A 26 16.73 -3.12 7.10
CA TRP A 26 16.10 -1.85 7.48
C TRP A 26 16.90 -1.09 8.52
N GLN A 27 17.66 -1.80 9.36
CA GLN A 27 18.61 -1.19 10.31
C GLN A 27 20.00 -1.78 10.10
N ARG A 28 21.02 -0.93 10.21
CA ARG A 28 22.42 -1.36 10.12
C ARG A 28 23.27 -0.62 11.15
N VAL A 29 23.85 -1.37 12.07
CA VAL A 29 24.77 -0.86 13.08
C VAL A 29 26.15 -1.42 12.79
N CYS A 30 27.14 -0.55 12.62
CA CYS A 30 28.53 -0.96 12.47
C CYS A 30 29.28 -0.56 13.73
N PHE A 31 30.00 -1.51 14.34
CA PHE A 31 30.85 -1.30 15.49
C PHE A 31 32.30 -1.60 15.10
N GLY A 32 33.23 -0.77 15.55
CA GLY A 32 34.65 -0.96 15.29
C GLY A 32 35.47 -0.72 16.54
N ILE A 33 36.43 -1.61 16.82
CA ILE A 33 37.43 -1.45 17.88
C ILE A 33 38.80 -1.75 17.25
N GLY A 34 39.65 -0.73 17.13
CA GLY A 34 40.95 -0.85 16.45
C GLY A 34 40.79 -1.16 14.97
N THR A 35 41.41 -2.23 14.48
CA THR A 35 41.34 -2.69 13.07
C THR A 35 40.15 -3.62 12.79
N PHE A 36 39.39 -4.01 13.81
CA PHE A 36 38.23 -4.88 13.65
C PHE A 36 36.97 -4.06 13.44
N HIS A 37 36.28 -4.30 12.34
CA HIS A 37 34.98 -3.71 12.02
C HIS A 37 33.95 -4.83 11.82
N ALA A 38 32.85 -4.79 12.58
CA ALA A 38 31.73 -5.71 12.45
C ALA A 38 30.43 -4.92 12.26
N CYS A 39 29.60 -5.33 11.30
CA CYS A 39 28.28 -4.72 11.10
C CYS A 39 27.18 -5.74 11.39
N GLY A 40 26.27 -5.40 12.29
CA GLY A 40 25.00 -6.08 12.47
C GLY A 40 23.91 -5.41 11.63
N SER A 41 23.00 -6.21 11.07
CA SER A 41 21.82 -5.71 10.38
C SER A 41 20.56 -6.35 10.94
N ALA A 42 19.48 -5.56 11.04
CA ALA A 42 18.15 -6.05 11.37
C ALA A 42 17.18 -5.74 10.24
N SER A 43 16.28 -6.69 9.97
CA SER A 43 15.22 -6.54 8.97
C SER A 43 14.04 -5.72 9.52
N ALA A 44 13.03 -5.45 8.69
CA ALA A 44 11.82 -4.74 9.15
C ALA A 44 11.10 -5.48 10.29
N TRP A 45 11.23 -6.81 10.32
CA TRP A 45 10.66 -7.71 11.32
C TRP A 45 11.33 -7.59 12.70
N ASN A 46 12.58 -7.12 12.74
CA ASN A 46 13.43 -7.12 13.92
C ASN A 46 13.94 -5.71 14.25
N GLY A 47 14.66 -5.61 15.37
CA GLY A 47 15.22 -4.34 15.85
C GLY A 47 14.17 -3.36 16.39
N SER A 48 14.47 -2.06 16.40
CA SER A 48 13.60 -1.06 17.02
C SER A 48 12.27 -0.96 16.27
N GLY A 49 11.16 -1.22 16.96
CA GLY A 49 9.82 -1.18 16.37
C GLY A 49 9.46 -2.38 15.48
N GLY A 50 10.14 -3.54 15.62
CA GLY A 50 9.87 -4.74 14.81
C GLY A 50 8.39 -5.15 14.72
N PHE A 51 7.61 -5.00 15.80
CA PHE A 51 6.17 -5.25 15.81
C PHE A 51 5.40 -4.46 14.73
N LEU A 52 5.77 -3.19 14.51
CA LEU A 52 5.15 -2.35 13.48
C LEU A 52 5.53 -2.83 12.08
N GLY A 53 6.76 -3.29 11.90
CA GLY A 53 7.21 -3.92 10.65
C GLY A 53 6.41 -5.18 10.34
N ILE A 54 6.22 -6.06 11.34
CA ILE A 54 5.39 -7.26 11.23
C ILE A 54 3.95 -6.89 10.83
N LEU A 55 3.33 -5.94 11.51
CA LEU A 55 1.99 -5.48 11.16
C LEU A 55 1.93 -4.95 9.73
N SER A 56 2.89 -4.10 9.33
CA SER A 56 2.92 -3.56 7.96
C SER A 56 3.03 -4.67 6.90
N ALA A 57 3.84 -5.71 7.17
CA ALA A 57 4.01 -6.85 6.28
C ALA A 57 2.75 -7.72 6.20
N LEU A 58 2.09 -7.95 7.33
CA LEU A 58 0.82 -8.69 7.38
C LEU A 58 -0.29 -7.95 6.63
N PHE A 59 -0.39 -6.63 6.80
CA PHE A 59 -1.35 -5.81 6.04
C PHE A 59 -1.02 -5.83 4.54
N ALA A 60 0.26 -5.73 4.15
CA ALA A 60 0.66 -5.85 2.75
C ALA A 60 0.31 -7.23 2.16
N LEU A 61 0.53 -8.31 2.92
CA LEU A 61 0.14 -9.66 2.52
C LEU A 61 -1.38 -9.79 2.39
N ALA A 62 -2.14 -9.16 3.28
CA ALA A 62 -3.58 -9.09 3.18
C ALA A 62 -4.03 -8.31 1.93
N VAL A 63 -3.35 -7.20 1.57
CA VAL A 63 -3.58 -6.47 0.30
C VAL A 63 -3.37 -7.39 -0.90
N LEU A 64 -2.30 -8.20 -0.90
CA LEU A 64 -2.02 -9.17 -1.95
C LEU A 64 -3.12 -10.21 -2.09
N ALA A 65 -3.49 -10.86 -0.99
CA ALA A 65 -4.52 -11.87 -0.98
C ALA A 65 -5.87 -11.29 -1.42
N TRP A 66 -6.25 -10.13 -0.86
CA TRP A 66 -7.52 -9.47 -1.14
C TRP A 66 -7.62 -8.99 -2.59
N THR A 67 -6.57 -8.38 -3.12
CA THR A 67 -6.52 -7.91 -4.51
C THR A 67 -6.46 -9.11 -5.47
N GLY A 68 -5.70 -10.15 -5.13
CA GLY A 68 -5.64 -11.40 -5.90
C GLY A 68 -7.00 -12.09 -6.01
N MET A 69 -7.75 -12.17 -4.91
CA MET A 69 -9.12 -12.73 -4.91
C MET A 69 -10.08 -11.92 -5.77
N GLN A 70 -10.04 -10.59 -5.70
CA GLN A 70 -10.87 -9.72 -6.54
C GLN A 70 -10.57 -9.90 -8.03
N VAL A 71 -9.29 -10.02 -8.39
CA VAL A 71 -8.85 -10.25 -9.77
C VAL A 71 -9.27 -11.64 -10.26
N ALA A 72 -9.22 -12.65 -9.39
CA ALA A 72 -9.71 -14.00 -9.67
C ALA A 72 -11.25 -14.06 -9.80
N GLY A 73 -11.96 -12.98 -9.50
CA GLY A 73 -13.43 -12.91 -9.58
C GLY A 73 -14.15 -13.51 -8.38
N VAL A 74 -13.43 -13.79 -7.28
CA VAL A 74 -14.02 -14.27 -6.03
C VAL A 74 -14.70 -13.11 -5.34
N ASN A 75 -16.04 -13.12 -5.32
CA ASN A 75 -16.84 -12.14 -4.58
C ASN A 75 -17.12 -12.67 -3.18
N LEU A 76 -16.26 -12.33 -2.23
CA LEU A 76 -16.54 -12.56 -0.82
C LEU A 76 -17.52 -11.48 -0.33
N ASN A 77 -18.74 -11.88 0.03
CA ASN A 77 -19.70 -10.97 0.63
C ASN A 77 -19.44 -10.87 2.13
N VAL A 78 -18.44 -10.07 2.51
CA VAL A 78 -17.97 -9.93 3.90
C VAL A 78 -18.81 -8.93 4.70
N GLY A 79 -20.06 -8.65 4.29
CA GLY A 79 -20.93 -7.65 4.94
C GLY A 79 -20.43 -6.20 4.83
N MET A 80 -19.31 -5.97 4.13
CA MET A 80 -18.68 -4.67 3.95
C MET A 80 -18.25 -4.49 2.49
N PRO A 81 -18.36 -3.27 1.91
CA PRO A 81 -17.94 -3.03 0.54
C PRO A 81 -16.47 -3.38 0.31
N ALA A 82 -16.17 -4.12 -0.75
CA ALA A 82 -14.81 -4.57 -1.06
C ALA A 82 -13.80 -3.42 -1.24
N ALA A 83 -14.29 -2.25 -1.68
CA ALA A 83 -13.50 -1.03 -1.75
C ALA A 83 -13.05 -0.54 -0.37
N ARG A 84 -13.92 -0.60 0.65
CA ARG A 84 -13.58 -0.20 2.02
C ARG A 84 -12.55 -1.13 2.65
N ILE A 85 -12.68 -2.45 2.43
CA ILE A 85 -11.70 -3.43 2.90
C ILE A 85 -10.32 -3.12 2.28
N SER A 86 -10.26 -2.93 0.96
CA SER A 86 -9.00 -2.58 0.27
C SER A 86 -8.38 -1.30 0.84
N GLN A 87 -9.18 -0.27 1.11
CA GLN A 87 -8.71 1.00 1.70
C GLN A 87 -8.13 0.80 3.09
N ILE A 88 -8.81 0.06 3.97
CA ILE A 88 -8.34 -0.20 5.33
C ILE A 88 -7.02 -0.98 5.28
N LEU A 89 -6.92 -1.99 4.41
CA LEU A 89 -5.72 -2.82 4.28
C LEU A 89 -4.52 -2.01 3.79
N VAL A 90 -4.71 -1.17 2.78
CA VAL A 90 -3.66 -0.28 2.29
C VAL A 90 -3.29 0.75 3.35
N LEU A 91 -4.28 1.39 3.98
CA LEU A 91 -4.03 2.37 5.03
C LEU A 91 -3.24 1.76 6.20
N GLY A 92 -3.59 0.55 6.64
CA GLY A 92 -2.83 -0.19 7.64
C GLY A 92 -1.38 -0.42 7.21
N THR A 93 -1.17 -0.85 5.97
CA THR A 93 0.19 -1.03 5.40
C THR A 93 0.99 0.27 5.46
N LEU A 94 0.40 1.39 5.01
CA LEU A 94 1.04 2.70 4.99
C LEU A 94 1.35 3.22 6.40
N VAL A 95 0.37 3.23 7.29
CA VAL A 95 0.51 3.76 8.65
C VAL A 95 1.58 3.00 9.41
N PHE A 96 1.49 1.66 9.47
CA PHE A 96 2.47 0.87 10.21
C PHE A 96 3.85 0.89 9.56
N GLY A 97 3.93 0.90 8.23
CA GLY A 97 5.19 1.00 7.49
C GLY A 97 5.90 2.35 7.71
N ILE A 98 5.16 3.46 7.65
CA ILE A 98 5.70 4.81 7.90
C ILE A 98 6.12 4.97 9.37
N LEU A 99 5.30 4.51 10.32
CA LEU A 99 5.67 4.55 11.74
C LEU A 99 6.95 3.75 12.00
N LYS A 100 7.08 2.55 11.41
CA LYS A 100 8.33 1.76 11.48
C LYS A 100 9.50 2.53 10.89
N PHE A 101 9.34 3.16 9.71
CA PHE A 101 10.38 3.97 9.10
C PHE A 101 10.87 5.11 10.00
N ILE A 102 9.95 5.84 10.65
CA ILE A 102 10.30 6.95 11.56
C ILE A 102 11.17 6.44 12.74
N ILE A 103 10.81 5.30 13.33
CA ILE A 103 11.61 4.70 14.43
C ILE A 103 12.98 4.24 13.93
N VAL A 104 13.05 3.69 12.73
CA VAL A 104 14.30 3.25 12.10
C VAL A 104 15.22 4.43 11.79
N LEU A 105 14.64 5.56 11.36
CA LEU A 105 15.38 6.78 11.04
C LEU A 105 16.17 7.32 12.25
N THR A 106 15.64 7.15 13.46
CA THR A 106 16.30 7.55 14.71
C THR A 106 17.21 6.46 15.31
N ASN A 107 17.17 5.22 14.80
CA ASN A 107 17.87 4.05 15.32
C ASN A 107 18.67 3.33 14.22
N HIS A 108 19.61 4.05 13.58
CA HIS A 108 20.52 3.55 12.55
C HIS A 108 19.82 3.00 11.28
N PRO A 109 19.35 3.88 10.38
CA PRO A 109 18.65 3.47 9.16
C PRO A 109 19.57 2.72 8.20
N GLY A 110 19.10 1.57 7.73
CA GLY A 110 19.67 0.80 6.63
C GLY A 110 19.02 1.17 5.29
N TYR A 111 19.66 0.76 4.19
CA TYR A 111 19.19 1.08 2.83
C TYR A 111 17.79 0.52 2.53
N GLY A 112 17.43 -0.64 3.10
CA GLY A 112 16.12 -1.26 2.90
C GLY A 112 14.97 -0.38 3.38
N ALA A 113 15.16 0.40 4.45
CA ALA A 113 14.12 1.27 4.97
C ALA A 113 13.72 2.38 3.98
N PHE A 114 14.66 2.89 3.18
CA PHE A 114 14.38 3.91 2.16
C PHE A 114 13.65 3.31 0.96
N ILE A 115 14.05 2.11 0.53
CA ILE A 115 13.36 1.37 -0.53
C ILE A 115 11.92 1.07 -0.08
N GLY A 116 11.74 0.62 1.16
CA GLY A 116 10.44 0.40 1.77
C GLY A 116 9.53 1.63 1.72
N VAL A 117 10.03 2.83 2.03
CA VAL A 117 9.22 4.06 1.93
C VAL A 117 8.80 4.37 0.49
N VAL A 118 9.70 4.21 -0.49
CA VAL A 118 9.35 4.41 -1.90
C VAL A 118 8.26 3.42 -2.31
N LEU A 119 8.35 2.17 -1.86
CA LEU A 119 7.33 1.15 -2.12
C LEU A 119 5.99 1.45 -1.44
N LEU A 120 6.01 1.98 -0.21
CA LEU A 120 4.80 2.47 0.45
C LEU A 120 4.15 3.60 -0.36
N LEU A 121 4.92 4.53 -0.91
CA LEU A 121 4.37 5.57 -1.79
C LEU A 121 3.75 4.97 -3.07
N VAL A 122 4.38 3.96 -3.67
CA VAL A 122 3.83 3.24 -4.83
C VAL A 122 2.50 2.55 -4.48
N ILE A 123 2.42 1.89 -3.34
CA ILE A 123 1.17 1.24 -2.85
C ILE A 123 0.10 2.31 -2.60
N GLY A 124 0.46 3.43 -1.95
CA GLY A 124 -0.44 4.55 -1.71
C GLY A 124 -0.98 5.16 -3.01
N TYR A 125 -0.12 5.31 -4.01
CA TYR A 125 -0.50 5.77 -5.35
C TYR A 125 -1.44 4.78 -6.05
N GLY A 126 -1.16 3.48 -5.97
CA GLY A 126 -2.04 2.43 -6.49
C GLY A 126 -3.44 2.47 -5.85
N ALA A 127 -3.52 2.71 -4.54
CA ALA A 127 -4.81 2.87 -3.86
C ALA A 127 -5.55 4.15 -4.27
N TYR A 128 -4.82 5.25 -4.46
CA TYR A 128 -5.39 6.50 -4.96
C TYR A 128 -5.97 6.33 -6.37
N MET A 129 -5.23 5.69 -7.29
CA MET A 129 -5.74 5.36 -8.62
C MET A 129 -6.98 4.47 -8.56
N LYS A 130 -6.99 3.45 -7.69
CA LYS A 130 -8.17 2.58 -7.51
C LYS A 130 -9.40 3.36 -7.03
N MET A 131 -9.20 4.39 -6.20
CA MET A 131 -10.28 5.29 -5.79
C MET A 131 -10.76 6.19 -6.93
N GLN A 132 -9.86 6.68 -7.77
CA GLN A 132 -10.25 7.44 -8.97
C GLN A 132 -11.03 6.57 -9.96
N GLU A 133 -10.60 5.32 -10.19
CA GLU A 133 -11.31 4.37 -11.05
C GLU A 133 -12.73 4.08 -10.50
N ALA A 134 -12.89 4.04 -9.18
CA ALA A 134 -14.19 3.86 -8.53
C ALA A 134 -15.07 5.13 -8.55
N GLY A 135 -14.46 6.32 -8.50
CA GLY A 135 -15.14 7.62 -8.52
C GLY A 135 -15.45 8.16 -9.93
N ALA A 136 -14.68 7.74 -10.94
CA ALA A 136 -14.87 8.08 -12.35
C ALA A 136 -15.94 7.20 -13.03
N GLY A 137 -16.93 6.72 -12.27
CA GLY A 137 -18.14 6.13 -12.84
C GLY A 137 -18.74 7.07 -13.89
N PRO A 138 -19.42 6.53 -14.92
CA PRO A 138 -19.76 7.25 -16.14
C PRO A 138 -20.41 8.59 -15.78
N VAL A 139 -19.80 9.68 -16.23
CA VAL A 139 -20.46 10.98 -16.29
C VAL A 139 -21.80 10.72 -16.94
N ALA A 140 -22.89 10.90 -16.17
CA ALA A 140 -24.22 10.77 -16.71
C ALA A 140 -24.28 11.62 -17.99
N PRO A 141 -24.83 11.10 -19.11
CA PRO A 141 -25.05 11.92 -20.29
C PRO A 141 -25.73 13.22 -19.85
N PRO A 142 -25.39 14.39 -20.43
CA PRO A 142 -26.13 15.60 -20.15
C PRO A 142 -27.61 15.27 -20.31
N GLY A 143 -28.38 15.37 -19.21
CA GLY A 143 -29.81 15.11 -19.26
C GLY A 143 -30.43 15.99 -20.35
N PRO A 144 -31.45 15.50 -21.08
CA PRO A 144 -32.05 16.27 -22.16
C PRO A 144 -32.41 17.66 -21.65
N ALA A 145 -31.95 18.69 -22.38
CA ALA A 145 -32.18 20.09 -22.04
C ALA A 145 -33.67 20.30 -21.76
N ALA A 146 -33.97 20.91 -20.60
CA ALA A 146 -35.34 21.22 -20.24
C ALA A 146 -36.01 21.99 -21.38
N PRO A 147 -37.23 21.62 -21.81
CA PRO A 147 -37.92 22.34 -22.87
C PRO A 147 -38.09 23.82 -22.47
N PRO A 148 -37.95 24.76 -23.42
CA PRO A 148 -38.04 26.18 -23.13
C PRO A 148 -39.39 26.51 -22.49
N PRO A 149 -39.43 27.47 -21.53
CA PRO A 149 -40.68 27.86 -20.88
C PRO A 149 -41.69 28.36 -21.93
N PRO A 150 -42.99 28.09 -21.74
CA PRO A 150 -44.02 28.49 -22.68
C PRO A 150 -44.04 30.03 -22.84
N PRO A 151 -44.30 30.55 -24.06
CA PRO A 151 -44.45 31.98 -24.28
C PRO A 151 -45.61 32.51 -23.42
N VAL A 152 -45.34 33.57 -22.66
CA VAL A 152 -46.38 34.31 -21.95
C VAL A 152 -47.13 35.14 -23.01
N ALA A 153 -48.38 34.77 -23.29
CA ALA A 153 -49.32 35.52 -24.11
C ALA A 153 -50.70 35.54 -23.43
#